data_AF-A0A8H7WYK2-F1
#
_entry.id   AF-A0A8H7WYK2-F1
#
_cell.length_a   1.000
_cell.length_b   1.000
_cell.length_c   1.000
_cell.angle_alpha   90.00
_cell.angle_beta   90.00
_cell.angle_gamma   90.00
#
_symmetry.space_group_name_H-M   'P 1'
#
loop_
_entity.id
_entity.type
_entity.pdbx_description
1 polymer ?
#
loop_
_entity_poly.entity_id
_entity_poly.type
_entity_poly.pdbx_seq_one_letter_code
_entity_poly.pdbx_strand_id
1 'polypeptide(L)'
;MTSLANDMQLILTKSIRVVRNLTKPGDLIAIWPSLKTKVLESPSTLTDLERRLFFDLPDEDTEAATPKPQRISPNRFWTPRTEAEISGFLKALSGASEAVIEEFYEIRALGNEDAAFIIGTKEYWRRSQASENIQLEVAAKAALPYAEEWIQLLYHAKEPHWGFVCFWDASVRELEPGKIELLENRLEEFFRHALMYNGSAEIIDKKWRLLYIDALKSALALGLVTDNYQGATGFREAFREILTDPQGYQNKDDVTFRRPYAYSLKNGVATSGLLTNFFLVTDRTCMNSTLTDAHFPLYDDMRILAFEANYPVPGRQYIEGYKGFTWVRLDQLVYNFCELRSMKAEKIGMDEIWKAGQESKHQVFIVREMRQSTLYEKGVACESISISTIHATILRDTMTVPAKAALYAHITPTGSSLASPPNPPPSEDKPSSAALLVLEDVCCLKKGRGTREPIPWAAYKLDAEEYPALEQRLQRDEELSGFAKHELHYLLQRPTDKQTDSDS
;
A
#
# COMPACT_ATOMS: atom_id res chain seq x y z
N MET A 1 -21.56 -32.33 25.59
CA MET A 1 -21.99 -32.72 24.22
C MET A 1 -22.51 -31.54 23.40
N THR A 2 -23.25 -30.60 23.99
CA THR A 2 -23.77 -29.40 23.29
C THR A 2 -22.70 -28.40 22.83
N SER A 3 -21.55 -28.24 23.52
CA SER A 3 -20.48 -27.34 23.04
C SER A 3 -19.74 -27.92 21.84
N LEU A 4 -19.38 -29.22 21.87
CA LEU A 4 -18.73 -29.90 20.74
C LEU A 4 -19.59 -29.90 19.48
N ALA A 5 -20.91 -30.07 19.62
CA ALA A 5 -21.85 -29.97 18.51
C ALA A 5 -21.88 -28.56 17.89
N ASN A 6 -21.82 -27.51 18.73
CA ASN A 6 -21.78 -26.11 18.27
C ASN A 6 -20.43 -25.76 17.63
N ASP A 7 -19.32 -26.27 18.17
CA ASP A 7 -17.97 -26.08 17.64
C ASP A 7 -17.81 -26.79 16.28
N MET A 8 -18.31 -28.02 16.15
CA MET A 8 -18.35 -28.73 14.88
C MET A 8 -19.29 -28.06 13.86
N GLN A 9 -20.42 -27.50 14.28
CA GLN A 9 -21.32 -26.76 13.39
C GLN A 9 -20.65 -25.48 12.87
N LEU A 10 -19.86 -24.79 13.71
CA LEU A 10 -19.06 -23.62 13.32
C LEU A 10 -17.94 -23.99 12.34
N ILE A 11 -17.25 -25.11 12.56
CA ILE A 11 -16.22 -25.65 11.66
C ILE A 11 -16.85 -26.04 10.31
N LEU A 12 -17.96 -26.79 10.32
CA LEU A 12 -18.71 -27.15 9.12
C LEU A 12 -19.16 -25.91 8.32
N THR A 13 -19.67 -24.89 9.00
CA THR A 13 -20.12 -23.65 8.34
C THR A 13 -18.97 -22.88 7.68
N LYS A 14 -17.75 -22.99 8.22
CA LYS A 14 -16.53 -22.39 7.65
C LYS A 14 -15.93 -23.22 6.51
N SER A 15 -16.03 -24.55 6.59
CA SER A 15 -15.43 -25.49 5.62
C SER A 15 -16.31 -25.78 4.40
N ILE A 16 -17.64 -25.68 4.51
CA ILE A 16 -18.62 -26.00 3.44
C ILE A 16 -18.67 -24.95 2.30
N ARG A 17 -17.92 -23.84 2.38
CA ARG A 17 -17.97 -22.74 1.40
C ARG A 17 -17.37 -23.04 0.02
N VAL A 18 -16.94 -24.27 -0.24
CA VAL A 18 -16.29 -24.63 -1.50
C VAL A 18 -17.06 -25.80 -2.11
N VAL A 19 -18.23 -25.51 -2.70
CA VAL A 19 -18.80 -26.30 -3.80
C VAL A 19 -19.29 -25.28 -4.81
N ARG A 20 -18.76 -25.32 -6.03
CA ARG A 20 -19.09 -24.33 -7.07
C ARG A 20 -20.61 -24.24 -7.23
N ASN A 21 -21.15 -23.04 -7.05
CA ASN A 21 -22.57 -22.65 -7.19
C ASN A 21 -23.53 -22.92 -6.00
N LEU A 22 -23.06 -23.37 -4.84
CA LEU A 22 -23.89 -23.50 -3.63
C LEU A 22 -23.38 -22.58 -2.51
N THR A 23 -24.04 -21.42 -2.34
CA THR A 23 -23.57 -20.37 -1.42
C THR A 23 -24.24 -20.41 -0.04
N LYS A 24 -25.28 -21.22 0.14
CA LYS A 24 -26.01 -21.34 1.42
C LYS A 24 -25.85 -22.75 2.00
N PRO A 25 -25.50 -22.89 3.30
CA PRO A 25 -25.39 -24.21 3.96
C PRO A 25 -26.67 -25.06 3.86
N GLY A 26 -27.85 -24.43 3.82
CA GLY A 26 -29.13 -25.12 3.66
C GLY A 26 -29.27 -25.88 2.34
N ASP A 27 -28.73 -25.33 1.25
CA ASP A 27 -28.84 -25.93 -0.09
C ASP A 27 -27.95 -27.19 -0.18
N LEU A 28 -26.78 -27.16 0.44
CA LEU A 28 -25.86 -28.29 0.49
C LEU A 28 -26.40 -29.44 1.36
N ILE A 29 -27.07 -29.10 2.47
CA ILE A 29 -27.75 -30.06 3.36
C ILE A 29 -28.98 -30.66 2.67
N ALA A 30 -29.70 -29.89 1.87
CA ALA A 30 -30.87 -30.35 1.12
C ALA A 30 -30.47 -31.39 0.04
N ILE A 31 -29.31 -31.20 -0.61
CA ILE A 31 -28.83 -32.12 -1.65
C ILE A 31 -28.22 -33.39 -1.03
N TRP A 32 -27.56 -33.29 0.14
CA TRP A 32 -26.97 -34.45 0.83
C TRP A 32 -27.30 -34.51 2.34
N PRO A 33 -28.54 -34.89 2.72
CA PRO A 33 -28.97 -34.91 4.11
C PRO A 33 -28.18 -35.90 4.98
N SER A 34 -27.73 -37.01 4.39
CA SER A 34 -26.95 -38.06 5.08
C SER A 34 -25.53 -37.63 5.41
N LEU A 35 -24.94 -36.71 4.64
CA LEU A 35 -23.56 -36.29 4.79
C LEU A 35 -23.37 -35.45 6.06
N LYS A 36 -24.29 -34.53 6.35
CA LYS A 36 -24.29 -33.75 7.60
C LYS A 36 -24.36 -34.66 8.82
N THR A 37 -25.26 -35.64 8.80
CA THR A 37 -25.45 -36.58 9.92
C THR A 37 -24.20 -37.43 10.13
N LYS A 38 -23.61 -38.00 9.05
CA LYS A 38 -22.36 -38.78 9.14
C LYS A 38 -21.17 -37.95 9.63
N VAL A 39 -21.01 -36.71 9.15
CA VAL A 39 -19.93 -35.81 9.59
C VAL A 39 -20.07 -35.46 11.08
N LEU A 40 -21.30 -35.22 11.56
CA LEU A 40 -21.56 -34.85 12.96
C LEU A 40 -21.47 -36.06 13.91
N GLU A 41 -21.86 -37.25 13.47
CA GLU A 41 -21.88 -38.45 14.30
C GLU A 41 -20.52 -39.16 14.34
N SER A 42 -19.84 -39.29 13.20
CA SER A 42 -18.54 -39.95 13.12
C SER A 42 -17.80 -39.64 11.81
N PRO A 43 -16.95 -38.58 11.78
CA PRO A 43 -16.22 -38.17 10.57
C PRO A 43 -15.41 -39.29 9.90
N SER A 44 -14.96 -40.28 10.67
CA SER A 44 -14.22 -41.45 10.19
C SER A 44 -15.06 -42.39 9.30
N THR A 45 -16.39 -42.30 9.35
CA THR A 45 -17.30 -43.17 8.56
C THR A 45 -17.55 -42.67 7.14
N LEU A 46 -17.08 -41.47 6.80
CA LEU A 46 -17.16 -40.96 5.43
C LEU A 46 -16.34 -41.84 4.49
N THR A 47 -16.96 -42.27 3.40
CA THR A 47 -16.28 -42.92 2.28
C THR A 47 -15.35 -41.93 1.55
N ASP A 48 -14.38 -42.42 0.78
CA ASP A 48 -13.46 -41.56 0.04
C ASP A 48 -14.19 -40.63 -0.94
N LEU A 49 -15.22 -41.15 -1.63
CA LEU A 49 -16.09 -40.36 -2.50
C LEU A 49 -16.81 -39.24 -1.73
N GLU A 50 -17.38 -39.54 -0.56
CA GLU A 50 -18.05 -38.56 0.29
C GLU A 50 -17.07 -37.50 0.82
N ARG A 51 -15.82 -37.87 1.11
CA ARG A 51 -14.76 -36.91 1.51
C ARG A 51 -14.35 -36.02 0.35
N ARG A 52 -14.13 -36.59 -0.84
CA ARG A 52 -13.77 -35.83 -2.04
C ARG A 52 -14.86 -34.82 -2.40
N LEU A 53 -16.13 -35.25 -2.35
CA LEU A 53 -17.27 -34.37 -2.57
C LEU A 53 -17.38 -33.26 -1.51
N PHE A 54 -17.08 -33.57 -0.25
CA PHE A 54 -17.12 -32.61 0.86
C PHE A 54 -16.00 -31.55 0.80
N PHE A 55 -14.85 -31.90 0.24
CA PHE A 55 -13.67 -31.02 0.13
C PHE A 55 -13.44 -30.45 -1.28
N ASP A 56 -14.37 -30.65 -2.21
CA ASP A 56 -14.26 -30.24 -3.63
C ASP A 56 -12.97 -30.77 -4.30
N LEU A 57 -12.60 -32.01 -3.97
CA LEU A 57 -11.47 -32.69 -4.59
C LEU A 57 -11.93 -33.31 -5.92
N PRO A 58 -11.12 -33.23 -7.00
CA PRO A 58 -11.44 -33.88 -8.26
C PRO A 58 -11.64 -35.40 -8.07
N ASP A 59 -12.58 -35.95 -8.84
CA ASP A 59 -12.78 -37.39 -8.90
C ASP A 59 -11.60 -38.08 -9.61
N GLU A 60 -11.52 -39.41 -9.45
CA GLU A 60 -10.40 -40.19 -9.98
C GLU A 60 -10.27 -40.06 -11.51
N ASP A 61 -11.38 -39.86 -12.21
CA ASP A 61 -11.41 -39.70 -13.67
C ASP A 61 -10.87 -38.32 -14.09
N THR A 62 -11.17 -37.27 -13.34
CA THR A 62 -10.66 -35.90 -13.55
C THR A 62 -9.17 -35.80 -13.21
N GLU A 63 -8.71 -36.51 -12.18
CA GLU A 63 -7.29 -36.63 -11.82
C GLU A 63 -6.50 -37.45 -12.85
N ALA A 64 -7.13 -38.45 -13.48
CA ALA A 64 -6.52 -39.24 -14.55
C ALA A 64 -6.34 -38.45 -15.86
N ALA A 65 -7.18 -37.43 -16.10
CA ALA A 65 -7.17 -36.63 -17.32
C ALA A 65 -6.16 -35.45 -17.32
N THR A 66 -5.53 -35.13 -16.18
CA THR A 66 -4.56 -34.02 -16.06
C THR A 66 -3.10 -34.51 -16.12
N PRO A 67 -2.22 -33.92 -16.96
CA PRO A 67 -0.83 -34.37 -17.09
C PRO A 67 -0.05 -34.11 -15.79
N LYS A 68 0.47 -35.18 -15.19
CA LYS A 68 1.07 -35.20 -13.84
C LYS A 68 2.41 -34.47 -13.76
N PRO A 69 2.55 -33.38 -12.99
CA PRO A 69 3.76 -33.17 -12.22
C PRO A 69 3.78 -34.22 -11.10
N GLN A 70 4.94 -34.86 -10.94
CA GLN A 70 5.16 -35.95 -9.98
C GLN A 70 4.95 -35.44 -8.54
N ARG A 71 3.75 -35.64 -7.98
CA ARG A 71 3.43 -35.29 -6.59
C ARG A 71 2.64 -36.36 -5.86
N ILE A 72 2.96 -36.37 -4.56
CA ILE A 72 2.61 -37.28 -3.47
C ILE A 72 1.09 -37.29 -3.25
N SER A 73 0.51 -38.47 -3.04
CA SER A 73 -0.94 -38.64 -2.87
C SER A 73 -1.44 -38.01 -1.55
N PRO A 74 -2.61 -37.36 -1.55
CA PRO A 74 -3.19 -36.72 -0.36
C PRO A 74 -3.72 -37.73 0.70
N ASN A 75 -3.83 -39.02 0.36
CA ASN A 75 -4.41 -40.04 1.25
C ASN A 75 -3.44 -40.67 2.27
N ARG A 76 -2.23 -40.11 2.46
CA ARG A 76 -1.19 -40.68 3.35
C ARG A 76 -0.91 -39.92 4.64
N PHE A 77 -1.77 -38.99 5.07
CA PHE A 77 -1.51 -38.21 6.29
C PHE A 77 -1.35 -39.08 7.56
N TRP A 78 -1.96 -40.28 7.59
CA TRP A 78 -1.99 -41.17 8.76
C TRP A 78 -1.18 -42.46 8.65
N THR A 79 -0.51 -42.73 7.52
CA THR A 79 0.36 -43.91 7.35
C THR A 79 1.83 -43.52 7.49
N PRO A 80 2.66 -44.32 8.20
CA PRO A 80 4.10 -44.11 8.24
C PRO A 80 4.68 -44.03 6.82
N ARG A 81 5.40 -42.95 6.53
CA ARG A 81 6.08 -42.78 5.24
C ARG A 81 7.15 -43.84 5.09
N THR A 82 7.35 -44.34 3.88
CA THR A 82 8.47 -45.25 3.60
C THR A 82 9.78 -44.48 3.69
N GLU A 83 10.89 -45.16 3.93
CA GLU A 83 12.23 -44.56 3.99
C GLU A 83 12.58 -43.80 2.69
N ALA A 84 12.13 -44.30 1.54
CA ALA A 84 12.29 -43.63 0.25
C ALA A 84 11.43 -42.36 0.12
N GLU A 85 10.23 -42.33 0.70
CA GLU A 85 9.38 -41.13 0.75
C GLU A 85 9.89 -40.11 1.76
N ILE A 86 10.44 -40.57 2.88
CA ILE A 86 11.15 -39.72 3.84
C ILE A 86 12.35 -39.11 3.13
N SER A 87 13.20 -39.89 2.47
CA SER A 87 14.35 -39.40 1.71
C SER A 87 13.94 -38.46 0.57
N GLY A 88 12.88 -38.76 -0.20
CA GLY A 88 12.34 -37.89 -1.24
C GLY A 88 11.76 -36.57 -0.71
N PHE A 89 11.04 -36.62 0.41
CA PHE A 89 10.58 -35.44 1.13
C PHE A 89 11.76 -34.64 1.68
N LEU A 90 12.74 -35.27 2.30
CA LEU A 90 13.96 -34.66 2.83
C LEU A 90 14.81 -34.00 1.72
N LYS A 91 14.86 -34.60 0.54
CA LYS A 91 15.54 -34.07 -0.65
C LYS A 91 14.78 -32.88 -1.25
N ALA A 92 13.45 -32.89 -1.23
CA ALA A 92 12.61 -31.73 -1.53
C ALA A 92 12.66 -30.66 -0.43
N LEU A 93 13.04 -31.06 0.79
CA LEU A 93 13.26 -30.21 1.95
C LEU A 93 14.72 -29.70 2.06
N SER A 94 15.54 -29.78 1.01
CA SER A 94 16.99 -29.48 0.98
C SER A 94 17.44 -28.05 1.36
N GLY A 95 16.53 -27.22 1.92
CA GLY A 95 16.85 -25.99 2.65
C GLY A 95 16.86 -26.11 4.19
N ALA A 96 16.59 -27.28 4.76
CA ALA A 96 16.76 -27.51 6.20
C ALA A 96 18.24 -27.62 6.57
N SER A 97 18.62 -27.08 7.73
CA SER A 97 19.79 -27.62 8.41
C SER A 97 19.49 -29.04 8.88
N GLU A 98 20.36 -29.99 8.54
CA GLU A 98 20.29 -31.41 8.94
C GLU A 98 19.93 -31.58 10.43
N ALA A 99 20.51 -30.74 11.30
CA ALA A 99 20.23 -30.68 12.73
C ALA A 99 18.74 -30.48 13.12
N VAL A 100 17.97 -29.70 12.35
CA VAL A 100 16.55 -29.42 12.66
C VAL A 100 15.66 -30.58 12.22
N ILE A 101 16.06 -31.28 11.16
CA ILE A 101 15.40 -32.51 10.72
C ILE A 101 15.62 -33.59 11.78
N GLU A 102 16.85 -33.77 12.24
CA GLU A 102 17.20 -34.71 13.31
C GLU A 102 16.41 -34.41 14.59
N GLU A 103 16.41 -33.16 15.06
CA GLU A 103 15.67 -32.73 16.25
C GLU A 103 14.16 -33.03 16.13
N PHE A 104 13.55 -32.78 14.97
CA PHE A 104 12.15 -33.10 14.71
C PHE A 104 11.86 -34.61 14.84
N TYR A 105 12.70 -35.46 14.24
CA TYR A 105 12.49 -36.91 14.27
C TYR A 105 12.80 -37.52 15.64
N GLU A 106 13.80 -37.00 16.36
CA GLU A 106 14.10 -37.39 17.74
C GLU A 106 12.92 -37.10 18.67
N ILE A 107 12.37 -35.88 18.61
CA ILE A 107 11.23 -35.48 19.45
C ILE A 107 9.95 -36.24 19.09
N ARG A 108 9.75 -36.51 17.79
CA ARG A 108 8.65 -37.35 17.33
C ARG A 108 8.81 -38.80 17.82
N ALA A 109 10.02 -39.34 17.82
CA ALA A 109 10.31 -40.69 18.33
C ALA A 109 10.05 -40.81 19.85
N LEU A 110 10.13 -39.70 20.59
CA LEU A 110 9.77 -39.62 22.01
C LEU A 110 8.25 -39.54 22.27
N GLY A 111 7.42 -39.56 21.22
CA GLY A 111 5.95 -39.46 21.35
C GLY A 111 5.44 -38.08 21.75
N ASN A 112 6.30 -37.05 21.72
CA ASN A 112 5.93 -35.68 22.04
C ASN A 112 5.50 -34.93 20.77
N GLU A 113 4.28 -35.25 20.31
CA GLU A 113 3.71 -34.70 19.07
C GLU A 113 3.62 -33.17 19.07
N ASP A 114 3.32 -32.55 20.22
CA ASP A 114 3.24 -31.09 20.36
C ASP A 114 4.58 -30.41 20.10
N ALA A 115 5.66 -30.93 20.70
CA ALA A 115 7.00 -30.39 20.48
C ALA A 115 7.46 -30.62 19.03
N ALA A 116 7.16 -31.79 18.44
CA ALA A 116 7.44 -32.06 17.03
C ALA A 116 6.66 -31.08 16.12
N PHE A 117 5.38 -30.81 16.41
CA PHE A 117 4.57 -29.85 15.65
C PHE A 117 5.12 -28.43 15.73
N ILE A 118 5.55 -27.97 16.91
CA ILE A 118 6.19 -26.66 17.09
C ILE A 118 7.47 -26.54 16.25
N ILE A 119 8.33 -27.57 16.26
CA ILE A 119 9.58 -27.57 15.49
C ILE A 119 9.30 -27.60 13.99
N GLY A 120 8.40 -28.48 13.54
CA GLY A 120 7.98 -28.56 12.14
C GLY A 120 7.38 -27.25 11.64
N THR A 121 6.58 -26.58 12.46
CA THR A 121 6.00 -25.26 12.15
C THR A 121 7.08 -24.20 12.02
N LYS A 122 8.01 -24.11 12.98
CA LYS A 122 9.14 -23.17 12.93
C LYS A 122 9.98 -23.38 11.67
N GLU A 123 10.24 -24.63 11.33
CA GLU A 123 11.02 -25.00 10.16
C GLU A 123 10.29 -24.68 8.84
N TYR A 124 8.99 -24.95 8.76
CA TYR A 124 8.16 -24.53 7.64
C TYR A 124 8.21 -23.00 7.44
N TRP A 125 8.03 -22.22 8.50
CA TRP A 125 8.13 -20.76 8.45
C TRP A 125 9.50 -20.28 7.99
N ARG A 126 10.58 -20.88 8.51
CA ARG A 126 11.96 -20.55 8.12
C ARG A 126 12.17 -20.71 6.61
N ARG A 127 11.69 -21.81 6.04
CA ARG A 127 11.80 -22.09 4.59
C ARG A 127 10.95 -21.17 3.75
N SER A 128 9.71 -20.93 4.19
CA SER A 128 8.82 -20.01 3.50
C SER A 128 9.47 -18.64 3.42
N GLN A 129 10.03 -18.14 4.54
CA GLN A 129 10.78 -16.89 4.58
C GLN A 129 12.05 -16.93 3.71
N ALA A 130 12.82 -18.03 3.73
CA ALA A 130 14.01 -18.15 2.90
C ALA A 130 13.68 -18.13 1.38
N SER A 131 12.65 -18.87 0.97
CA SER A 131 12.18 -18.89 -0.42
C SER A 131 11.67 -17.52 -0.85
N GLU A 132 10.89 -16.86 0.01
CA GLU A 132 10.38 -15.52 -0.23
C GLU A 132 11.53 -14.48 -0.32
N ASN A 133 12.53 -14.58 0.55
CA ASN A 133 13.71 -13.73 0.51
C ASN A 133 14.54 -13.92 -0.77
N ILE A 134 14.67 -15.15 -1.28
CA ILE A 134 15.34 -15.41 -2.57
C ILE A 134 14.55 -14.77 -3.72
N GLN A 135 13.22 -14.96 -3.76
CA GLN A 135 12.38 -14.37 -4.81
C GLN A 135 12.48 -12.85 -4.82
N LEU A 136 12.49 -12.24 -3.64
CA LEU A 136 12.62 -10.79 -3.51
C LEU A 136 14.02 -10.30 -3.82
N GLU A 137 15.08 -11.04 -3.48
CA GLU A 137 16.43 -10.66 -3.90
C GLU A 137 16.57 -10.67 -5.42
N VAL A 138 15.93 -11.63 -6.10
CA VAL A 138 15.86 -11.68 -7.57
C VAL A 138 15.05 -10.49 -8.11
N ALA A 139 13.87 -10.20 -7.55
CA ALA A 139 13.04 -9.08 -7.95
C ALA A 139 13.75 -7.73 -7.72
N ALA A 140 14.38 -7.55 -6.57
CA ALA A 140 15.19 -6.38 -6.23
C ALA A 140 16.31 -6.16 -7.25
N LYS A 141 17.10 -7.21 -7.57
CA LYS A 141 18.18 -7.13 -8.56
C LYS A 141 17.68 -6.79 -9.96
N ALA A 142 16.49 -7.26 -10.33
CA ALA A 142 15.88 -6.94 -11.62
C ALA A 142 15.37 -5.49 -11.69
N ALA A 143 14.82 -4.97 -10.59
CA ALA A 143 14.30 -3.59 -10.49
C ALA A 143 15.42 -2.55 -10.28
N LEU A 144 16.52 -2.92 -9.63
CA LEU A 144 17.59 -2.00 -9.20
C LEU A 144 18.13 -1.06 -10.29
N PRO A 145 18.40 -1.51 -11.53
CA PRO A 145 18.93 -0.63 -12.58
C PRO A 145 17.98 0.51 -12.98
N TYR A 146 16.68 0.37 -12.68
CA TYR A 146 15.65 1.35 -13.01
C TYR A 146 15.27 2.24 -11.83
N ALA A 147 15.78 1.94 -10.63
CA ALA A 147 15.51 2.72 -9.44
C ALA A 147 16.28 4.04 -9.43
N GLU A 148 15.77 5.04 -8.71
CA GLU A 148 16.51 6.28 -8.47
C GLU A 148 17.85 6.01 -7.77
N GLU A 149 18.85 6.86 -8.05
CA GLU A 149 20.23 6.69 -7.56
C GLU A 149 20.29 6.49 -6.05
N TRP A 150 19.46 7.22 -5.29
CA TRP A 150 19.43 7.11 -3.85
C TRP A 150 18.91 5.74 -3.38
N ILE A 151 17.93 5.14 -4.07
CA ILE A 151 17.44 3.80 -3.75
C ILE A 151 18.54 2.77 -4.00
N GLN A 152 19.29 2.92 -5.10
CA GLN A 152 20.41 2.04 -5.41
C GLN A 152 21.49 2.10 -4.32
N LEU A 153 21.85 3.32 -3.89
CA LEU A 153 22.82 3.54 -2.82
C LEU A 153 22.36 2.92 -1.49
N LEU A 154 21.07 3.08 -1.13
CA LEU A 154 20.53 2.39 0.05
C LEU A 154 20.66 0.88 -0.10
N TYR A 155 20.19 0.29 -1.21
CA TYR A 155 20.29 -1.15 -1.44
C TYR A 155 21.72 -1.67 -1.29
N HIS A 156 22.72 -0.95 -1.82
CA HIS A 156 24.13 -1.31 -1.73
C HIS A 156 24.77 -1.12 -0.37
N ALA A 157 24.28 -0.17 0.45
CA ALA A 157 24.75 0.02 1.82
C ALA A 157 24.40 -1.18 2.73
N LYS A 158 23.47 -2.06 2.31
CA LYS A 158 23.12 -3.32 3.00
C LYS A 158 22.67 -3.12 4.46
N GLU A 159 22.16 -1.95 4.81
CA GLU A 159 21.61 -1.72 6.14
C GLU A 159 20.44 -2.69 6.41
N PRO A 160 20.22 -3.07 7.68
CA PRO A 160 19.17 -4.01 8.04
C PRO A 160 17.78 -3.40 7.84
N HIS A 161 17.64 -2.11 8.10
CA HIS A 161 16.38 -1.37 7.95
C HIS A 161 16.60 0.01 7.31
N TRP A 162 15.50 0.60 6.86
CA TRP A 162 15.41 1.98 6.36
C TRP A 162 14.17 2.62 6.93
N GLY A 163 14.15 3.96 6.99
CA GLY A 163 12.96 4.71 7.39
C GLY A 163 13.24 5.57 8.60
N PHE A 164 12.24 5.69 9.49
CA PHE A 164 12.21 6.75 10.48
C PHE A 164 11.83 6.26 11.86
N VAL A 165 12.30 6.97 12.88
CA VAL A 165 11.73 6.92 14.22
C VAL A 165 10.54 7.88 14.27
N CYS A 166 9.42 7.42 14.84
CA CYS A 166 8.18 8.17 14.94
C CYS A 166 7.68 8.18 16.38
N PHE A 167 7.39 9.35 16.93
CA PHE A 167 6.79 9.47 18.24
C PHE A 167 5.28 9.62 18.17
N TRP A 168 4.58 9.01 19.12
CA TRP A 168 3.18 9.33 19.39
C TRP A 168 3.08 10.57 20.27
N ASP A 169 2.37 11.58 19.79
CA ASP A 169 1.96 12.70 20.63
C ASP A 169 0.92 12.25 21.69
N ALA A 170 0.85 12.96 22.82
CA ALA A 170 -0.12 12.70 23.89
C ALA A 170 -1.55 12.62 23.36
N SER A 171 -1.91 13.55 22.46
CA SER A 171 -3.25 13.63 21.91
C SER A 171 -3.63 12.39 21.11
N VAL A 172 -2.66 11.65 20.57
CA VAL A 172 -2.89 10.37 19.90
C VAL A 172 -2.95 9.24 20.91
N ARG A 173 -2.22 9.31 22.03
CA ARG A 173 -2.26 8.29 23.09
C ARG A 173 -3.59 8.23 23.84
N GLU A 174 -4.33 9.34 23.90
CA GLU A 174 -5.67 9.40 24.50
C GLU A 174 -6.73 8.63 23.70
N LEU A 175 -6.39 8.11 22.52
CA LEU A 175 -7.31 7.35 21.69
C LEU A 175 -7.52 5.93 22.19
N GLU A 176 -8.67 5.38 21.81
CA GLU A 176 -8.95 3.96 21.92
C GLU A 176 -7.87 3.13 21.20
N PRO A 177 -7.36 2.04 21.81
CA PRO A 177 -6.30 1.23 21.24
C PRO A 177 -6.52 0.81 19.77
N GLY A 178 -7.77 0.50 19.40
CA GLY A 178 -8.13 0.11 18.03
C GLY A 178 -7.98 1.23 16.99
N LYS A 179 -8.11 2.51 17.37
CA LYS A 179 -7.87 3.64 16.45
C LYS A 179 -6.39 3.82 16.15
N ILE A 180 -5.52 3.55 17.13
CA ILE A 180 -4.07 3.62 16.94
C ILE A 180 -3.60 2.45 16.08
N GLU A 181 -4.12 1.24 16.30
CA GLU A 181 -3.85 0.09 15.42
C GLU A 181 -4.31 0.36 13.98
N LEU A 182 -5.51 0.94 13.80
CA LEU A 182 -6.00 1.36 12.49
C LEU A 182 -5.08 2.42 11.85
N LEU A 183 -4.56 3.36 12.63
CA LEU A 183 -3.63 4.39 12.15
C LEU A 183 -2.29 3.78 11.73
N GLU A 184 -1.71 2.89 12.54
CA GLU A 184 -0.49 2.15 12.20
C GLU A 184 -0.67 1.38 10.89
N ASN A 185 -1.76 0.61 10.77
CA ASN A 185 -2.06 -0.17 9.57
C ASN A 185 -2.23 0.73 8.33
N ARG A 186 -2.95 1.85 8.45
CA ARG A 186 -3.11 2.80 7.32
C ARG A 186 -1.79 3.44 6.91
N LEU A 187 -0.93 3.79 7.87
CA LEU A 187 0.40 4.34 7.58
C LEU A 187 1.30 3.29 6.92
N GLU A 188 1.30 2.05 7.39
CA GLU A 188 2.05 0.95 6.79
C GLU A 188 1.59 0.66 5.35
N GLU A 189 0.27 0.53 5.13
CA GLU A 189 -0.31 0.36 3.79
C GLU A 189 0.03 1.53 2.87
N PHE A 190 -0.03 2.76 3.40
CA PHE A 190 0.35 3.96 2.67
C PHE A 190 1.80 3.87 2.17
N PHE A 191 2.75 3.55 3.07
CA PHE A 191 4.17 3.49 2.69
C PHE A 191 4.42 2.40 1.67
N ARG A 192 3.79 1.23 1.83
CA ARG A 192 3.86 0.15 0.86
C ARG A 192 3.35 0.60 -0.52
N HIS A 193 2.24 1.33 -0.59
CA HIS A 193 1.74 1.88 -1.85
C HIS A 193 2.70 2.94 -2.44
N ALA A 194 3.22 3.85 -1.62
CA ALA A 194 4.18 4.86 -2.07
C ALA A 194 5.45 4.21 -2.67
N LEU A 195 5.96 3.15 -2.03
CA LEU A 195 7.09 2.37 -2.52
C LEU A 195 6.74 1.57 -3.79
N MET A 196 5.51 1.09 -3.93
CA MET A 196 5.06 0.44 -5.16
C MET A 196 5.02 1.43 -6.32
N TYR A 197 4.47 2.63 -6.10
CA TYR A 197 4.31 3.65 -7.13
C TYR A 197 5.65 4.29 -7.57
N ASN A 198 6.64 4.36 -6.67
CA ASN A 198 7.98 4.83 -7.03
C ASN A 198 8.90 3.72 -7.59
N GLY A 199 8.38 2.49 -7.75
CA GLY A 199 9.13 1.34 -8.27
C GLY A 199 10.14 0.74 -7.31
N SER A 200 10.13 1.11 -6.03
CA SER A 200 11.11 0.66 -5.03
C SER A 200 10.59 -0.43 -4.09
N ALA A 201 9.33 -0.83 -4.20
CA ALA A 201 8.73 -1.83 -3.32
C ALA A 201 9.57 -3.12 -3.28
N GLU A 202 9.91 -3.65 -4.45
CA GLU A 202 10.72 -4.88 -4.55
C GLU A 202 12.16 -4.72 -4.02
N ILE A 203 12.64 -3.49 -3.81
CA ILE A 203 14.02 -3.21 -3.42
C ILE A 203 14.13 -2.93 -1.92
N ILE A 204 13.25 -2.08 -1.37
CA ILE A 204 13.38 -1.57 0.00
C ILE A 204 12.16 -1.80 0.90
N ASP A 205 10.99 -2.22 0.40
CA ASP A 205 9.76 -2.39 1.21
C ASP A 205 9.97 -3.30 2.42
N LYS A 206 10.56 -4.46 2.20
CA LYS A 206 10.86 -5.40 3.28
C LYS A 206 11.77 -4.86 4.37
N LYS A 207 12.55 -3.82 4.08
CA LYS A 207 13.46 -3.17 5.01
C LYS A 207 12.94 -1.83 5.53
N TRP A 208 11.92 -1.26 4.88
CA TRP A 208 11.30 -0.01 5.30
C TRP A 208 10.56 -0.19 6.62
N ARG A 209 10.84 0.67 7.60
CA ARG A 209 10.31 0.62 8.95
C ARG A 209 9.99 2.02 9.43
N LEU A 210 8.80 2.15 9.99
CA LEU A 210 8.43 3.27 10.84
C LEU A 210 8.45 2.79 12.27
N LEU A 211 9.50 3.15 13.01
CA LEU A 211 9.67 2.73 14.40
C LEU A 211 8.87 3.65 15.31
N TYR A 212 7.70 3.19 15.74
CA TYR A 212 6.85 3.93 16.66
C TYR A 212 7.33 3.83 18.11
N ILE A 213 7.40 4.97 18.78
CA ILE A 213 7.85 5.12 20.17
C ILE A 213 6.87 6.02 20.92
N ASP A 214 6.47 5.63 22.11
CA ASP A 214 5.71 6.51 22.99
C ASP A 214 6.65 7.61 23.52
N ALA A 215 6.24 8.87 23.34
CA ALA A 215 6.92 9.96 24.01
C ALA A 215 6.67 9.92 25.52
N LEU A 216 7.68 10.33 26.30
CA LEU A 216 7.57 10.49 27.76
C LEU A 216 6.36 11.36 28.09
N LYS A 217 5.60 11.00 29.12
CA LYS A 217 4.45 11.81 29.57
C LYS A 217 4.85 13.25 29.94
N SER A 218 6.10 13.46 30.33
CA SER A 218 6.68 14.77 30.65
C SER A 218 7.14 15.57 29.42
N ALA A 219 7.52 14.90 28.32
CA ALA A 219 7.77 15.55 27.03
C ALA A 219 6.48 16.13 26.42
N LEU A 220 5.33 15.73 26.97
CA LEU A 220 4.01 16.15 26.58
C LEU A 220 3.60 17.38 27.40
N ALA A 221 4.08 18.54 26.97
CA ALA A 221 3.61 19.81 27.52
C ALA A 221 3.75 20.93 26.50
N LEU A 222 2.65 21.27 25.84
CA LEU A 222 2.11 22.63 25.74
C LEU A 222 0.87 22.56 24.85
N GLY A 223 -0.26 23.03 25.38
CA GLY A 223 -1.59 22.74 24.87
C GLY A 223 -1.81 22.98 23.39
N LEU A 224 -2.92 22.42 22.91
CA LEU A 224 -3.60 22.50 21.61
C LEU A 224 -3.56 23.83 20.82
N VAL A 225 -2.89 24.87 21.30
CA VAL A 225 -2.64 26.14 20.61
C VAL A 225 -1.46 25.97 19.65
N THR A 226 -1.77 25.30 18.53
CA THR A 226 -1.26 25.32 17.15
C THR A 226 0.12 25.89 16.75
N ASP A 227 0.83 26.69 17.55
CA ASP A 227 2.03 27.41 17.12
C ASP A 227 3.28 27.23 18.01
N ASN A 228 3.18 26.46 19.10
CA ASN A 228 4.23 26.41 20.13
C ASN A 228 4.96 25.07 20.32
N TYR A 229 5.26 24.37 19.22
CA TYR A 229 6.28 23.31 19.20
C TYR A 229 7.72 23.83 19.47
N GLN A 230 7.88 25.12 19.84
CA GLN A 230 9.12 25.65 20.41
C GLN A 230 9.57 24.84 21.65
N GLY A 231 8.65 24.16 22.35
CA GLY A 231 8.91 23.26 23.47
C GLY A 231 9.23 21.79 23.12
N ALA A 232 9.45 21.43 21.85
CA ALA A 232 9.78 20.04 21.46
C ALA A 232 11.17 19.57 21.93
N THR A 233 11.78 20.25 22.91
CA THR A 233 12.95 19.79 23.65
C THR A 233 12.74 18.39 24.22
N GLY A 234 11.55 18.09 24.76
CA GLY A 234 11.22 16.77 25.30
C GLY A 234 11.35 15.64 24.26
N PHE A 235 10.81 15.82 23.05
CA PHE A 235 10.97 14.83 21.98
C PHE A 235 12.43 14.69 21.51
N ARG A 236 13.18 15.81 21.42
CA ARG A 236 14.60 15.77 21.03
C ARG A 236 15.47 15.10 22.10
N GLU A 237 15.18 15.32 23.37
CA GLU A 237 15.83 14.66 24.49
C GLU A 237 15.54 13.16 24.49
N ALA A 238 14.27 12.78 24.37
CA ALA A 238 13.86 11.38 24.22
C ALA A 238 14.56 10.72 23.03
N PHE A 239 14.58 11.38 21.87
CA PHE A 239 15.25 10.86 20.68
C PHE A 239 16.76 10.67 20.90
N ARG A 240 17.47 11.65 21.48
CA ARG A 240 18.90 11.52 21.81
C ARG A 240 19.16 10.38 22.79
N GLU A 241 18.30 10.20 23.77
CA GLU A 241 18.40 9.10 24.71
C GLU A 241 18.19 7.76 24.03
N ILE A 242 17.21 7.62 23.14
CA ILE A 242 16.99 6.41 22.34
C ILE A 242 18.18 6.10 21.43
N LEU A 243 18.82 7.12 20.86
CA LEU A 243 20.04 6.92 20.06
C LEU A 243 21.22 6.43 20.91
N THR A 244 21.26 6.78 22.20
CA THR A 244 22.36 6.47 23.13
C THR A 244 22.15 5.12 23.83
N ASP A 245 20.97 4.93 24.42
CA ASP A 245 20.58 3.74 25.16
C ASP A 245 19.09 3.41 24.89
N PRO A 246 18.80 2.75 23.76
CA PRO A 246 17.43 2.38 23.42
C PRO A 246 16.81 1.46 24.47
N GLN A 247 17.59 0.61 25.14
CA GLN A 247 17.08 -0.33 26.14
C GLN A 247 16.78 0.36 27.46
N GLY A 248 17.65 1.27 27.91
CA GLY A 248 17.41 2.12 29.08
C GLY A 248 16.18 3.00 28.91
N TYR A 249 16.02 3.64 27.75
CA TYR A 249 14.79 4.37 27.42
C TYR A 249 13.57 3.43 27.44
N GLN A 250 13.72 2.20 26.95
CA GLN A 250 12.61 1.23 26.91
C GLN A 250 12.11 0.83 28.29
N ASN A 251 13.02 0.80 29.27
CA ASN A 251 12.76 0.33 30.64
C ASN A 251 12.24 1.43 31.58
N LYS A 252 11.99 2.65 31.09
CA LYS A 252 11.45 3.73 31.92
C LYS A 252 9.99 3.49 32.28
N ASP A 253 9.64 3.73 33.54
CA ASP A 253 8.29 3.51 34.09
C ASP A 253 7.19 4.32 33.37
N ASP A 254 7.54 5.45 32.76
CA ASP A 254 6.61 6.34 32.08
C ASP A 254 6.53 6.13 30.55
N VAL A 255 7.28 5.18 30.01
CA VAL A 255 7.25 4.79 28.61
C VAL A 255 6.52 3.46 28.44
N THR A 256 5.39 3.48 27.74
CA THR A 256 4.67 2.27 27.37
C THR A 256 5.04 1.85 25.96
N PHE A 257 5.56 0.63 25.80
CA PHE A 257 5.78 0.07 24.46
C PHE A 257 4.61 -0.81 24.06
N ARG A 258 3.95 -0.44 22.96
CA ARG A 258 2.96 -1.33 22.32
C ARG A 258 3.61 -2.54 21.68
N ARG A 259 4.80 -2.36 21.10
CA ARG A 259 5.62 -3.44 20.54
C ARG A 259 7.06 -3.28 21.03
N PRO A 260 7.65 -4.31 21.67
CA PRO A 260 9.07 -4.26 22.05
C PRO A 260 9.95 -4.19 20.79
N TYR A 261 10.78 -3.15 20.66
CA TYR A 261 11.73 -3.05 19.53
C TYR A 261 13.10 -3.70 19.82
N ALA A 262 13.30 -4.23 21.03
CA ALA A 262 14.59 -4.77 21.48
C ALA A 262 15.20 -5.83 20.54
N TYR A 263 14.37 -6.54 19.76
CA TYR A 263 14.85 -7.54 18.80
C TYR A 263 15.41 -6.95 17.50
N SER A 264 14.97 -5.76 17.06
CA SER A 264 15.42 -5.13 15.80
C SER A 264 16.54 -4.10 15.98
N LEU A 265 16.78 -3.65 17.22
CA LEU A 265 17.75 -2.61 17.54
C LEU A 265 18.83 -3.07 18.51
N LYS A 266 19.18 -4.36 18.52
CA LYS A 266 20.19 -4.92 19.44
C LYS A 266 21.52 -4.15 19.43
N ASN A 267 21.84 -3.51 18.30
CA ASN A 267 23.06 -2.73 18.10
C ASN A 267 22.81 -1.20 18.18
N GLY A 268 21.61 -0.77 18.59
CA GLY A 268 21.18 0.64 18.65
C GLY A 268 20.58 1.18 17.35
N VAL A 269 19.80 2.25 17.45
CA VAL A 269 19.13 2.91 16.30
C VAL A 269 20.12 3.39 15.24
N ALA A 270 21.29 3.89 15.67
CA ALA A 270 22.30 4.38 14.72
C ALA A 270 22.85 3.29 13.79
N THR A 271 22.80 2.03 14.20
CA THR A 271 23.30 0.89 13.40
C THR A 271 22.20 0.16 12.64
N SER A 272 20.95 0.59 12.79
CA SER A 272 19.81 -0.07 12.15
C SER A 272 19.51 0.46 10.75
N GLY A 273 20.21 1.51 10.30
CA GLY A 273 19.94 2.22 9.04
C GLY A 273 18.74 3.17 9.08
N LEU A 274 18.12 3.36 10.26
CA LEU A 274 17.09 4.39 10.44
C LEU A 274 17.76 5.77 10.47
N LEU A 275 17.07 6.79 9.94
CA LEU A 275 17.61 8.14 9.94
C LEU A 275 17.69 8.72 11.35
N THR A 276 18.86 9.25 11.70
CA THR A 276 19.20 9.75 13.05
C THR A 276 19.32 11.26 13.13
N ASN A 277 19.23 11.97 12.00
CA ASN A 277 19.33 13.43 11.93
C ASN A 277 17.97 14.14 12.09
N PHE A 278 16.86 13.40 12.07
CA PHE A 278 15.52 13.89 12.38
C PHE A 278 14.65 12.72 12.88
N PHE A 279 13.47 13.04 13.38
CA PHE A 279 12.42 12.07 13.72
C PHE A 279 11.05 12.62 13.35
N LEU A 280 10.07 11.74 13.31
CA LEU A 280 8.68 12.07 13.01
C LEU A 280 7.86 12.15 14.31
N VAL A 281 6.78 12.93 14.31
CA VAL A 281 5.78 12.96 15.37
C VAL A 281 4.39 12.84 14.74
N THR A 282 3.66 11.80 15.13
CA THR A 282 2.26 11.65 14.78
C THR A 282 1.41 12.35 15.84
N ASP A 283 0.82 13.47 15.46
CA ASP A 283 -0.09 14.26 16.28
C ASP A 283 -1.56 14.04 15.86
N ARG A 284 -2.47 14.74 16.54
CA ARG A 284 -3.91 14.72 16.21
C ARG A 284 -4.19 15.16 14.78
N THR A 285 -3.41 16.08 14.21
CA THR A 285 -3.57 16.55 12.83
C THR A 285 -3.25 15.44 11.84
N CYS A 286 -2.10 14.78 12.01
CA CYS A 286 -1.70 13.62 11.22
C CYS A 286 -2.74 12.51 11.30
N MET A 287 -3.19 12.18 12.52
CA MET A 287 -4.26 11.21 12.76
C MET A 287 -5.54 11.60 12.02
N ASN A 288 -6.06 12.81 12.21
CA ASN A 288 -7.29 13.26 11.58
C ASN A 288 -7.18 13.17 10.04
N SER A 289 -6.03 13.54 9.47
CA SER A 289 -5.80 13.44 8.03
C SER A 289 -5.73 11.99 7.51
N THR A 290 -5.35 11.04 8.37
CA THR A 290 -5.17 9.63 7.98
C THR A 290 -6.42 8.79 8.26
N LEU A 291 -7.18 9.11 9.31
CA LEU A 291 -8.33 8.33 9.78
C LEU A 291 -9.69 8.85 9.32
N THR A 292 -9.77 9.92 8.52
CA THR A 292 -11.04 10.45 8.02
C THR A 292 -11.89 9.36 7.35
N ASP A 293 -13.20 9.36 7.66
CA ASP A 293 -14.20 8.34 7.26
C ASP A 293 -14.55 8.35 5.77
N ALA A 294 -14.01 9.31 5.01
CA ALA A 294 -14.19 9.33 3.55
C ALA A 294 -13.35 8.23 2.90
N HIS A 295 -13.89 7.62 1.84
CA HIS A 295 -13.23 6.62 1.02
C HIS A 295 -11.80 7.06 0.69
N PHE A 296 -10.79 6.36 1.24
CA PHE A 296 -9.35 6.63 1.11
C PHE A 296 -8.99 8.13 1.08
N PRO A 297 -8.48 8.72 2.18
CA PRO A 297 -8.07 10.11 2.16
C PRO A 297 -7.12 10.33 0.97
N LEU A 298 -7.34 11.40 0.21
CA LEU A 298 -6.45 11.75 -0.88
C LEU A 298 -5.03 11.83 -0.30
N TYR A 299 -4.09 11.11 -0.91
CA TYR A 299 -2.70 11.06 -0.44
C TYR A 299 -2.08 12.46 -0.25
N ASP A 300 -2.66 13.46 -0.93
CA ASP A 300 -2.28 14.87 -0.86
C ASP A 300 -2.54 15.55 0.49
N ASP A 301 -3.50 15.05 1.26
CA ASP A 301 -3.94 15.68 2.52
C ASP A 301 -3.24 15.11 3.76
N MET A 302 -2.59 13.94 3.63
CA MET A 302 -1.93 13.29 4.76
C MET A 302 -0.59 13.94 5.07
N ARG A 303 -0.41 14.40 6.31
CA ARG A 303 0.80 15.11 6.74
C ARG A 303 1.29 14.60 8.09
N ILE A 304 2.59 14.67 8.31
CA ILE A 304 3.24 14.36 9.58
C ILE A 304 4.24 15.46 9.93
N LEU A 305 4.53 15.63 11.22
CA LEU A 305 5.58 16.53 11.66
C LEU A 305 6.94 15.84 11.56
N ALA A 306 7.93 16.52 10.98
CA ALA A 306 9.33 16.10 10.97
C ALA A 306 10.18 17.11 11.75
N PHE A 307 10.86 16.64 12.79
CA PHE A 307 11.68 17.45 13.71
C PHE A 307 13.16 17.24 13.45
N GLU A 308 13.91 18.33 13.29
CA GLU A 308 15.37 18.27 13.25
C GLU A 308 15.90 17.89 14.65
N ALA A 309 16.65 16.78 14.72
CA ALA A 309 17.02 16.14 15.98
C ALA A 309 17.91 17.01 16.86
N ASN A 310 18.85 17.73 16.25
CA ASN A 310 19.86 18.53 16.92
C ASN A 310 19.57 20.04 16.86
N TYR A 311 18.33 20.45 16.56
CA TYR A 311 17.99 21.86 16.47
C TYR A 311 18.01 22.55 17.86
N PRO A 312 18.58 23.77 17.97
CA PRO A 312 19.40 24.43 16.95
C PRO A 312 20.81 23.84 16.88
N VAL A 313 21.30 23.58 15.66
CA VAL A 313 22.66 23.10 15.43
C VAL A 313 23.65 24.24 15.68
N PRO A 314 24.62 24.08 16.60
CA PRO A 314 25.60 25.12 16.89
C PRO A 314 26.36 25.58 15.64
N GLY A 315 26.47 26.90 15.45
CA GLY A 315 27.18 27.50 14.32
C GLY A 315 26.40 27.52 13.00
N ARG A 316 25.22 26.90 12.94
CA ARG A 316 24.33 26.97 11.77
C ARG A 316 23.46 28.23 11.84
N GLN A 317 23.43 29.00 10.75
CA GLN A 317 22.44 30.05 10.58
C GLN A 317 21.16 29.44 10.00
N TYR A 318 20.02 29.78 10.60
CA TYR A 318 18.71 29.28 10.19
C TYR A 318 17.92 30.39 9.50
N ILE A 319 17.09 30.00 8.52
CA ILE A 319 16.11 30.91 7.93
C ILE A 319 15.15 31.44 9.01
N GLU A 320 14.87 32.75 8.94
CA GLU A 320 13.97 33.42 9.88
C GLU A 320 12.59 32.74 9.93
N GLY A 321 12.11 32.49 11.15
CA GLY A 321 10.82 31.82 11.40
C GLY A 321 10.88 30.30 11.47
N TYR A 322 11.99 29.66 11.05
CA TYR A 322 12.14 28.22 11.21
C TYR A 322 12.32 27.83 12.68
N LYS A 323 11.45 26.93 13.17
CA LYS A 323 11.37 26.52 14.59
C LYS A 323 11.93 25.10 14.85
N GLY A 324 12.73 24.56 13.93
CA GLY A 324 13.32 23.22 14.10
C GLY A 324 12.40 22.06 13.72
N PHE A 325 11.31 22.32 13.01
CA PHE A 325 10.40 21.30 12.49
C PHE A 325 9.70 21.77 11.21
N THR A 326 9.18 20.83 10.42
CA THR A 326 8.36 21.12 9.25
C THR A 326 7.25 20.07 9.07
N TRP A 327 6.15 20.45 8.42
CA TRP A 327 5.13 19.50 7.99
C TRP A 327 5.56 18.83 6.71
N VAL A 328 5.53 17.50 6.67
CA VAL A 328 5.88 16.71 5.50
C VAL A 328 4.67 15.90 5.07
N ARG A 329 4.33 15.93 3.77
CA ARG A 329 3.30 15.01 3.26
C ARG A 329 3.82 13.58 3.30
N LEU A 330 2.94 12.62 3.61
CA LEU A 330 3.39 11.25 3.78
C LEU A 330 4.03 10.67 2.53
N ASP A 331 3.58 11.04 1.34
CA ASP A 331 4.15 10.55 0.07
C ASP A 331 5.57 11.07 -0.09
N GLN A 332 5.76 12.36 0.19
CA GLN A 332 7.05 13.03 0.09
C GLN A 332 8.09 12.45 1.04
N LEU A 333 7.69 11.81 2.15
CA LEU A 333 8.61 11.08 3.02
C LEU A 333 9.42 10.04 2.24
N VAL A 334 8.75 9.29 1.36
CA VAL A 334 9.36 8.23 0.56
C VAL A 334 10.04 8.79 -0.68
N TYR A 335 9.37 9.68 -1.41
CA TYR A 335 9.87 10.14 -2.71
C TYR A 335 11.12 11.01 -2.61
N ASN A 336 11.11 12.03 -1.75
CA ASN A 336 12.11 13.10 -1.79
C ASN A 336 12.78 13.32 -0.42
N PHE A 337 12.01 13.23 0.65
CA PHE A 337 12.50 13.61 1.98
C PHE A 337 13.54 12.62 2.50
N CYS A 338 13.34 11.31 2.30
CA CYS A 338 14.32 10.28 2.66
C CYS A 338 15.66 10.53 1.95
N GLU A 339 15.66 10.79 0.64
CA GLU A 339 16.87 11.15 -0.12
C GLU A 339 17.52 12.41 0.45
N LEU A 340 16.74 13.48 0.61
CA LEU A 340 17.23 14.77 1.09
C LEU A 340 17.93 14.63 2.44
N ARG A 341 17.39 13.80 3.33
CA ARG A 341 17.91 13.62 4.67
C ARG A 341 18.98 12.53 4.81
N SER A 342 19.02 11.55 3.91
CA SER A 342 20.07 10.51 3.92
C SER A 342 21.33 10.98 3.20
N MET A 343 21.20 11.70 2.07
CA MET A 343 22.33 11.97 1.16
C MET A 343 22.68 13.45 1.01
N LYS A 344 21.72 14.34 1.25
CA LYS A 344 21.89 15.78 1.02
C LYS A 344 21.78 16.57 2.32
N ALA A 345 21.84 15.91 3.48
CA ALA A 345 21.66 16.53 4.79
C ALA A 345 22.64 17.68 5.10
N GLU A 346 23.87 17.57 4.61
CA GLU A 346 24.91 18.60 4.77
C GLU A 346 24.71 19.78 3.84
N LYS A 347 24.10 19.55 2.67
CA LYS A 347 23.89 20.55 1.63
C LYS A 347 22.57 21.30 1.78
N ILE A 348 21.53 20.59 2.22
CA ILE A 348 20.16 21.08 2.30
C ILE A 348 19.68 20.92 3.74
N GLY A 349 19.42 22.05 4.37
CA GLY A 349 18.85 22.17 5.69
C GLY A 349 17.40 21.76 5.79
N MET A 350 16.98 21.41 7.00
CA MET A 350 15.55 21.31 7.30
C MET A 350 14.85 22.66 7.23
N ASP A 351 15.55 23.76 7.46
CA ASP A 351 15.04 25.13 7.33
C ASP A 351 14.81 25.52 5.87
N GLU A 352 15.68 25.10 4.96
CA GLU A 352 15.51 25.29 3.52
C GLU A 352 14.33 24.46 2.99
N ILE A 353 14.22 23.20 3.44
CA ILE A 353 13.07 22.34 3.14
C ILE A 353 11.79 23.00 3.67
N TRP A 354 11.80 23.52 4.90
CA TRP A 354 10.67 24.25 5.47
C TRP A 354 10.29 25.46 4.63
N LYS A 355 11.25 26.30 4.23
CA LYS A 355 11.01 27.48 3.38
C LYS A 355 10.38 27.10 2.04
N ALA A 356 10.92 26.09 1.36
CA ALA A 356 10.34 25.56 0.11
C ALA A 356 8.92 25.00 0.33
N GLY A 357 8.69 24.37 1.48
CA GLY A 357 7.36 23.93 1.92
C GLY A 357 6.39 25.11 2.05
N GLN A 358 6.81 26.22 2.67
CA GLN A 358 5.97 27.42 2.79
C GLN A 358 5.64 28.03 1.43
N GLU A 359 6.64 28.20 0.57
CA GLU A 359 6.51 28.80 -0.76
C GLU A 359 5.57 27.99 -1.68
N SER A 360 5.62 26.66 -1.56
CA SER A 360 4.75 25.74 -2.32
C SER A 360 3.37 25.54 -1.69
N LYS A 361 3.03 26.23 -0.60
CA LYS A 361 1.83 25.97 0.22
C LYS A 361 1.71 24.49 0.62
N HIS A 362 2.86 23.89 0.90
CA HIS A 362 3.04 22.47 1.25
C HIS A 362 2.59 21.49 0.16
N GLN A 363 2.42 21.94 -1.09
CA GLN A 363 2.04 21.06 -2.18
C GLN A 363 3.24 20.22 -2.64
N VAL A 364 4.46 20.76 -2.59
CA VAL A 364 5.56 20.21 -3.39
C VAL A 364 6.94 20.47 -2.73
N PHE A 365 7.59 19.44 -2.19
CA PHE A 365 9.06 19.41 -1.99
C PHE A 365 9.74 18.86 -3.25
N ILE A 366 9.46 19.41 -4.42
CA ILE A 366 10.27 19.05 -5.59
C ILE A 366 11.52 19.90 -5.50
N VAL A 367 12.65 19.22 -5.26
CA VAL A 367 13.97 19.72 -5.62
C VAL A 367 13.97 19.89 -7.14
N ARG A 368 13.36 20.95 -7.66
CA ARG A 368 13.29 21.20 -9.11
C ARG A 368 14.59 21.83 -9.61
N GLU A 369 15.43 22.30 -8.69
CA GLU A 369 16.48 23.27 -8.97
C GLU A 369 17.89 22.80 -8.56
N MET A 370 18.26 21.60 -8.99
CA MET A 370 19.69 21.27 -9.21
C MET A 370 19.97 20.67 -10.60
N ARG A 371 18.95 20.27 -11.37
CA ARG A 371 19.12 19.87 -12.78
C ARG A 371 18.84 21.00 -13.78
N GLN A 372 18.02 21.99 -13.42
CA GLN A 372 17.68 23.11 -14.31
C GLN A 372 18.75 24.22 -14.36
N SER A 373 19.55 24.41 -13.31
CA SER A 373 20.56 25.48 -13.25
C SER A 373 21.66 25.30 -14.30
N THR A 374 22.04 24.06 -14.64
CA THR A 374 22.98 23.74 -15.73
C THR A 374 22.40 23.90 -17.14
N LEU A 375 21.06 23.93 -17.28
CA LEU A 375 20.40 24.19 -18.56
C LEU A 375 20.19 25.69 -18.80
N TYR A 376 20.03 26.49 -17.75
CA TYR A 376 19.92 27.95 -17.86
C TYR A 376 21.27 28.66 -18.05
N GLU A 377 22.39 28.07 -17.60
CA GLU A 377 23.74 28.59 -17.92
C GLU A 377 24.15 28.36 -19.39
N LYS A 378 23.47 27.47 -20.11
CA LYS A 378 23.58 27.37 -21.58
C LYS A 378 22.38 28.08 -22.19
N GLY A 379 22.48 29.40 -22.35
CA GLY A 379 21.41 30.31 -22.78
C GLY A 379 20.55 29.87 -23.98
N VAL A 380 19.59 28.99 -23.73
CA VAL A 380 18.49 28.68 -24.63
C VAL A 380 17.25 29.34 -24.04
N ALA A 381 16.85 30.45 -24.66
CA ALA A 381 15.60 31.11 -24.36
C ALA A 381 14.43 30.16 -24.68
N CYS A 382 13.71 29.73 -23.66
CA CYS A 382 12.48 28.95 -23.83
C CYS A 382 11.32 29.95 -23.96
N GLU A 383 11.00 30.35 -25.19
CA GLU A 383 9.70 30.94 -25.49
C GLU A 383 8.62 29.87 -25.31
N SER A 384 7.52 30.27 -24.67
CA SER A 384 6.35 29.44 -24.40
C SER A 384 5.80 28.82 -25.69
N ILE A 385 6.02 27.52 -25.90
CA ILE A 385 5.41 26.77 -27.00
C ILE A 385 4.01 26.35 -26.55
N SER A 386 3.00 26.98 -27.14
CA SER A 386 1.60 26.55 -27.06
C SER A 386 1.43 25.16 -27.68
N ILE A 387 0.61 24.31 -27.05
CA ILE A 387 0.26 22.96 -27.51
C ILE A 387 -0.33 22.96 -28.94
N SER A 388 -0.89 24.09 -29.40
CA SER A 388 -1.34 24.27 -30.79
C SER A 388 -0.21 24.21 -31.83
N THR A 389 1.05 24.47 -31.44
CA THR A 389 2.21 24.45 -32.33
C THR A 389 2.71 23.03 -32.61
N ILE A 390 2.54 22.09 -31.66
CA ILE A 390 2.98 20.69 -31.82
C ILE A 390 2.08 19.94 -32.82
N HIS A 391 0.79 20.30 -32.88
CA HIS A 391 -0.16 19.71 -33.83
C HIS A 391 0.09 20.15 -35.29
N ALA A 392 0.73 21.30 -35.50
CA ALA A 392 1.04 21.82 -36.84
C ALA A 392 2.30 21.21 -37.47
N THR A 393 3.16 20.54 -36.68
CA THR A 393 4.43 19.96 -37.14
C THR A 393 4.29 18.50 -37.57
N ILE A 394 3.21 17.81 -37.17
CA ILE A 394 2.99 16.38 -37.47
C ILE A 394 2.13 16.16 -38.74
N LEU A 395 1.54 17.20 -39.32
CA LEU A 395 0.67 17.11 -40.52
C LEU A 395 1.16 17.94 -41.72
N ARG A 396 2.46 17.95 -42.03
CA ARG A 396 2.99 18.74 -43.16
C ARG A 396 3.94 18.01 -44.12
N ASP A 397 3.80 16.69 -44.25
CA ASP A 397 4.27 15.93 -45.43
C ASP A 397 3.09 15.58 -46.35
N THR A 398 2.52 16.60 -47.02
CA THR A 398 1.84 16.46 -48.33
C THR A 398 1.58 17.85 -48.94
N MET A 399 2.35 18.16 -49.99
CA MET A 399 2.11 19.06 -51.15
C MET A 399 1.62 20.53 -51.00
N THR A 400 2.49 21.46 -51.45
CA THR A 400 2.30 22.73 -52.24
C THR A 400 1.31 23.85 -51.81
N VAL A 401 1.86 24.95 -51.21
CA VAL A 401 1.95 26.40 -51.64
C VAL A 401 0.75 27.09 -52.38
N PRO A 402 0.42 28.41 -52.22
CA PRO A 402 0.54 29.39 -51.10
C PRO A 402 -0.64 30.41 -50.94
N ALA A 403 -0.63 31.27 -49.89
CA ALA A 403 -0.72 32.76 -49.96
C ALA A 403 -1.01 33.51 -48.62
N LYS A 404 -0.03 34.30 -48.15
CA LYS A 404 -0.04 35.75 -47.79
C LYS A 404 -1.08 36.31 -46.77
N ALA A 405 -0.62 36.80 -45.61
CA ALA A 405 -0.37 38.23 -45.23
C ALA A 405 -1.47 38.70 -44.24
N ALA A 406 -1.36 39.60 -43.26
CA ALA A 406 -0.41 40.59 -42.74
C ALA A 406 -0.80 40.84 -41.24
N LEU A 407 0.13 40.99 -40.28
CA LEU A 407 0.70 42.26 -39.76
C LEU A 407 -0.32 43.18 -39.03
N TYR A 408 -0.17 43.35 -37.70
CA TYR A 408 0.19 44.63 -37.03
C TYR A 408 0.15 44.54 -35.49
N ALA A 409 1.13 45.21 -34.88
CA ALA A 409 1.34 45.44 -33.46
C ALA A 409 0.52 46.65 -32.95
N HIS A 410 0.25 46.71 -31.64
CA HIS A 410 0.77 47.74 -30.71
C HIS A 410 -0.08 47.93 -29.43
N ILE A 411 0.64 47.94 -28.29
CA ILE A 411 0.62 48.92 -27.18
C ILE A 411 -0.61 49.02 -26.27
N THR A 412 -0.38 48.70 -24.99
CA THR A 412 -1.13 49.10 -23.77
C THR A 412 -0.92 50.59 -23.46
N PRO A 413 -1.81 51.31 -22.71
CA PRO A 413 -1.67 51.30 -21.24
C PRO A 413 -2.92 51.65 -20.37
N THR A 414 -2.80 51.26 -19.09
CA THR A 414 -3.34 51.74 -17.78
C THR A 414 -4.69 52.45 -17.61
N GLY A 415 -5.45 52.01 -16.58
CA GLY A 415 -6.48 52.83 -15.90
C GLY A 415 -7.20 52.09 -14.77
N SER A 416 -7.07 52.61 -13.54
CA SER A 416 -7.65 52.16 -12.26
C SER A 416 -9.16 52.44 -12.13
N SER A 417 -9.93 51.61 -11.41
CA SER A 417 -11.03 52.02 -10.51
C SER A 417 -11.82 50.84 -9.92
N LEU A 418 -12.19 50.99 -8.66
CA LEU A 418 -13.07 50.18 -7.81
C LEU A 418 -14.42 49.77 -8.47
N ALA A 419 -14.80 48.50 -8.32
CA ALA A 419 -16.20 48.05 -8.31
C ALA A 419 -16.32 46.74 -7.53
N SER A 420 -17.34 46.66 -6.66
CA SER A 420 -17.74 45.48 -5.89
C SER A 420 -17.99 44.25 -6.77
N PRO A 421 -17.81 43.01 -6.28
CA PRO A 421 -18.04 41.83 -7.11
C PRO A 421 -19.54 41.67 -7.42
N PRO A 422 -19.90 41.32 -8.67
CA PRO A 422 -21.28 41.03 -9.04
C PRO A 422 -21.71 39.68 -8.45
N ASN A 423 -23.01 39.57 -8.16
CA ASN A 423 -23.65 38.31 -7.75
C ASN A 423 -23.31 37.17 -8.73
N PRO A 424 -23.11 35.93 -8.25
CA PRO A 424 -22.93 34.79 -9.13
C PRO A 424 -24.20 34.53 -9.96
N PRO A 425 -24.05 34.05 -11.22
CA PRO A 425 -25.18 33.66 -12.07
C PRO A 425 -25.94 32.48 -11.46
N PRO A 426 -27.22 32.28 -11.84
CA PRO A 426 -28.06 31.22 -11.29
C PRO A 426 -27.44 29.84 -11.55
N SER A 427 -27.44 29.02 -10.51
CA SER A 427 -26.94 27.65 -10.47
C SER A 427 -27.34 26.85 -11.71
N GLU A 428 -26.35 26.29 -12.40
CA GLU A 428 -26.56 25.17 -13.33
C GLU A 428 -27.15 23.98 -12.56
N ASP A 429 -28.01 23.24 -13.25
CA ASP A 429 -28.73 22.08 -12.73
C ASP A 429 -27.75 21.04 -12.15
N LYS A 430 -28.05 20.61 -10.92
CA LYS A 430 -27.34 19.50 -10.27
C LYS A 430 -27.47 18.27 -11.18
N PRO A 431 -26.36 17.69 -11.68
CA PRO A 431 -26.46 16.43 -12.41
C PRO A 431 -27.00 15.35 -11.49
N SER A 432 -27.88 14.52 -12.03
CA SER A 432 -28.39 13.33 -11.34
C SER A 432 -27.27 12.30 -11.14
N SER A 433 -27.45 11.46 -10.11
CA SER A 433 -26.38 10.64 -9.55
C SER A 433 -25.93 9.48 -10.46
N ALA A 434 -26.76 8.99 -11.40
CA ALA A 434 -26.47 7.74 -12.11
C ALA A 434 -25.47 7.91 -13.26
N ALA A 435 -25.59 8.97 -14.08
CA ALA A 435 -24.64 9.25 -15.16
C ALA A 435 -23.21 9.54 -14.64
N LEU A 436 -23.09 10.13 -13.45
CA LEU A 436 -21.80 10.35 -12.79
C LEU A 436 -21.14 9.05 -12.34
N LEU A 437 -21.92 8.13 -11.77
CA LEU A 437 -21.43 6.81 -11.34
C LEU A 437 -20.92 5.99 -12.54
N VAL A 438 -21.62 6.05 -13.68
CA VAL A 438 -21.16 5.39 -14.90
C VAL A 438 -19.82 5.96 -15.38
N LEU A 439 -19.65 7.29 -15.37
CA LEU A 439 -18.38 7.92 -15.77
C LEU A 439 -17.24 7.56 -14.82
N GLU A 440 -17.53 7.48 -13.52
CA GLU A 440 -16.56 7.10 -12.51
C GLU A 440 -16.08 5.65 -12.71
N ASP A 441 -17.00 4.71 -12.94
CA ASP A 441 -16.69 3.31 -13.23
C ASP A 441 -15.86 3.17 -14.52
N VAL A 442 -16.22 3.87 -15.60
CA VAL A 442 -15.46 3.87 -16.86
C VAL A 442 -14.04 4.43 -16.64
N CYS A 443 -13.91 5.50 -15.86
CA CYS A 443 -12.61 6.07 -15.50
C CYS A 443 -11.76 5.11 -14.66
N CYS A 444 -12.38 4.40 -13.72
CA CYS A 444 -11.71 3.39 -12.88
C CYS A 444 -11.20 2.22 -13.72
N LEU A 445 -12.03 1.72 -14.65
CA LEU A 445 -11.66 0.65 -15.59
C LEU A 445 -10.52 1.07 -16.51
N LYS A 446 -10.60 2.26 -17.11
CA LYS A 446 -9.53 2.80 -17.98
C LYS A 446 -8.18 2.92 -17.25
N LYS A 447 -8.22 3.24 -15.94
CA LYS A 447 -7.02 3.36 -15.09
C LYS A 447 -6.50 2.03 -14.54
N GLY A 448 -7.12 0.89 -14.90
CA GLY A 448 -6.75 -0.42 -14.36
C GLY A 448 -7.04 -0.59 -12.87
N ARG A 449 -7.93 0.23 -12.29
CA ARG A 449 -8.26 0.25 -10.85
C ARG A 449 -9.49 -0.58 -10.49
N GLY A 450 -9.73 -1.69 -11.20
CA GLY A 450 -10.87 -2.57 -10.95
C GLY A 450 -10.52 -3.73 -10.00
N THR A 451 -10.68 -3.56 -8.68
CA THR A 451 -10.69 -4.69 -7.72
C THR A 451 -12.09 -5.26 -7.49
N ARG A 452 -13.13 -4.62 -8.04
CA ARG A 452 -14.52 -5.11 -8.06
C ARG A 452 -14.88 -5.65 -9.43
N GLU A 453 -15.70 -6.70 -9.46
CA GLU A 453 -16.40 -7.11 -10.69
C GLU A 453 -17.16 -5.89 -11.25
N PRO A 454 -16.99 -5.56 -12.54
CA PRO A 454 -17.64 -4.41 -13.14
C PRO A 454 -19.15 -4.55 -12.99
N ILE A 455 -19.81 -3.51 -12.47
CA ILE A 455 -21.27 -3.48 -12.37
C ILE A 455 -21.80 -3.64 -13.80
N PRO A 456 -22.62 -4.66 -14.09
CA PRO A 456 -23.18 -4.84 -15.43
C PRO A 456 -23.89 -3.57 -15.86
N TRP A 457 -23.62 -3.08 -17.06
CA TRP A 457 -24.14 -1.79 -17.53
C TRP A 457 -25.68 -1.71 -17.46
N ALA A 458 -26.36 -2.85 -17.60
CA ALA A 458 -27.81 -2.97 -17.45
C ALA A 458 -28.33 -2.68 -16.03
N ALA A 459 -27.46 -2.63 -15.01
CA ALA A 459 -27.81 -2.25 -13.65
C ALA A 459 -27.91 -0.74 -13.45
N TYR A 460 -27.30 0.05 -14.35
CA TYR A 460 -27.50 1.50 -14.37
C TYR A 460 -28.86 1.81 -14.99
N LYS A 461 -29.83 2.16 -14.15
CA LYS A 461 -31.11 2.70 -14.60
C LYS A 461 -30.91 4.18 -14.93
N LEU A 462 -30.53 4.45 -16.18
CA LEU A 462 -30.47 5.81 -16.69
C LEU A 462 -31.86 6.20 -17.22
N ASP A 463 -32.35 7.37 -16.82
CA ASP A 463 -33.56 7.94 -17.41
C ASP A 463 -33.32 8.59 -18.78
N ALA A 464 -34.39 9.08 -19.41
CA ALA A 464 -34.34 9.64 -20.76
C ALA A 464 -33.50 10.93 -20.86
N GLU A 465 -33.25 11.63 -19.75
CA GLU A 465 -32.45 12.85 -19.69
C GLU A 465 -30.98 12.54 -19.36
N GLU A 466 -30.74 11.45 -18.62
CA GLU A 466 -29.40 11.00 -18.23
C GLU A 466 -28.58 10.42 -19.38
N TYR A 467 -29.22 9.75 -20.35
CA TYR A 467 -28.54 9.19 -21.51
C TYR A 467 -27.84 10.26 -22.37
N PRO A 468 -28.52 11.33 -22.83
CA PRO A 468 -27.88 12.42 -23.57
C PRO A 468 -26.78 13.13 -22.76
N ALA A 469 -26.97 13.28 -21.45
CA ALA A 469 -25.97 13.92 -20.58
C ALA A 469 -24.70 13.08 -20.43
N LEU A 470 -24.82 11.76 -20.31
CA LEU A 470 -23.70 10.82 -20.30
C LEU A 470 -22.98 10.83 -21.66
N GLU A 471 -23.73 10.78 -22.76
CA GLU A 471 -23.18 10.79 -24.11
C GLU A 471 -22.41 12.08 -24.40
N GLN A 472 -22.98 13.25 -24.08
CA GLN A 472 -22.32 14.54 -24.27
C GLN A 472 -21.01 14.63 -23.48
N ARG A 473 -20.94 14.03 -22.28
CA ARG A 473 -19.71 14.01 -21.47
C ARG A 473 -18.66 13.06 -22.03
N LEU A 474 -19.06 11.87 -22.49
CA LEU A 474 -18.16 10.95 -23.17
C LEU A 474 -17.63 11.55 -24.47
N GLN A 475 -18.41 12.37 -25.19
CA GLN A 475 -17.95 13.04 -26.42
C GLN A 475 -16.93 14.18 -26.16
N ARG A 476 -16.90 14.75 -24.95
CA ARG A 476 -15.91 15.79 -24.59
C ARG A 476 -14.52 15.24 -24.28
N ASP A 477 -14.40 13.94 -24.02
CA ASP A 477 -13.15 13.25 -23.75
C ASP A 477 -12.96 12.14 -24.78
N GLU A 478 -12.28 12.43 -25.90
CA GLU A 478 -12.10 11.49 -27.01
C GLU A 478 -11.49 10.15 -26.57
N GLU A 479 -10.60 10.20 -25.59
CA GLU A 479 -9.87 9.04 -25.10
C GLU A 479 -10.77 8.15 -24.21
N LEU A 480 -11.63 8.76 -23.38
CA LEU A 480 -12.66 8.06 -22.62
C LEU A 480 -13.81 7.56 -23.52
N SER A 481 -14.15 8.32 -24.57
CA SER A 481 -15.14 7.95 -25.59
C SER A 481 -14.73 6.68 -26.33
N GLY A 482 -13.47 6.62 -26.78
CA GLY A 482 -12.91 5.47 -27.46
C GLY A 482 -12.92 4.22 -26.58
N PHE A 483 -12.53 4.37 -25.31
CA PHE A 483 -12.56 3.28 -24.33
C PHE A 483 -13.99 2.79 -24.04
N ALA A 484 -14.93 3.69 -23.78
CA ALA A 484 -16.33 3.34 -23.52
C ALA A 484 -16.99 2.63 -24.70
N LYS A 485 -16.73 3.08 -25.95
CA LYS A 485 -17.22 2.42 -27.17
C LYS A 485 -16.62 1.02 -27.34
N HIS A 486 -15.33 0.86 -27.05
CA HIS A 486 -14.65 -0.43 -27.13
C HIS A 486 -15.24 -1.44 -26.15
N GLU A 487 -15.45 -1.04 -24.88
CA GLU A 487 -16.05 -1.90 -23.86
C GLU A 487 -17.53 -2.22 -24.14
N LEU A 488 -18.31 -1.25 -24.61
CA LEU A 488 -19.71 -1.48 -25.02
C LEU A 488 -19.81 -2.48 -26.17
N HIS A 489 -18.93 -2.35 -27.17
CA HIS A 489 -18.88 -3.28 -28.30
C HIS A 489 -18.47 -4.69 -27.86
N TYR A 490 -17.53 -4.81 -26.92
CA TYR A 490 -17.10 -6.10 -26.36
C TYR A 490 -18.20 -6.78 -25.53
N LEU A 491 -18.96 -6.01 -24.74
CA LEU A 491 -20.05 -6.53 -23.90
C LEU A 491 -21.29 -6.94 -24.71
N LEU A 492 -21.61 -6.25 -25.81
CA LEU A 492 -22.72 -6.60 -26.70
C LEU A 492 -22.42 -7.85 -27.57
N GLN A 493 -21.15 -8.19 -27.76
CA GLN A 493 -20.73 -9.37 -28.51
C GLN A 493 -20.56 -10.63 -27.66
N ARG A 494 -20.73 -10.54 -26.33
CA ARG A 494 -20.80 -11.75 -25.51
C ARG A 494 -22.06 -12.54 -25.88
N PRO A 495 -21.93 -13.81 -26.31
CA PRO A 495 -23.10 -14.63 -26.55
C PRO A 495 -23.88 -14.76 -25.23
N THR A 496 -25.11 -14.25 -25.23
CA THR A 496 -26.06 -14.53 -24.16
C THR A 496 -26.49 -15.98 -24.32
N ASP A 497 -25.81 -16.90 -23.64
CA ASP A 497 -26.30 -18.26 -23.51
C ASP A 497 -27.58 -18.26 -22.66
N LYS A 498 -28.71 -18.24 -23.35
CA LYS A 498 -29.99 -18.84 -22.95
C LYS A 498 -30.39 -19.69 -24.14
N GLN A 499 -30.96 -20.89 -24.05
CA GLN A 499 -31.96 -21.38 -23.13
C GLN A 499 -32.11 -22.88 -23.48
N THR A 500 -32.06 -23.80 -22.53
CA THR A 500 -32.55 -25.18 -22.77
C THR A 500 -33.95 -25.31 -22.20
N ASP A 501 -34.90 -25.21 -23.14
CA ASP A 501 -36.16 -25.92 -23.29
C ASP A 501 -36.89 -26.45 -22.04
N SER A 502 -38.02 -25.80 -21.77
CA SER A 502 -39.23 -26.45 -21.27
C SER A 502 -40.24 -26.61 -22.42
N ASP A 503 -40.83 -27.80 -22.49
CA ASP A 503 -42.05 -28.21 -23.19
C ASP A 503 -41.96 -28.65 -24.66
N SER A 504 -41.79 -29.97 -24.86
CA SER A 504 -42.68 -30.87 -25.64
C SER A 504 -42.28 -32.34 -25.46
#